data_AF-A0A1C6KP14-F1
#
_entry.id   AF-A0A1C6KP14-F1
#
_cell.length_a   1.000
_cell.length_b   1.000
_cell.length_c   1.000
_cell.angle_alpha   90.00
_cell.angle_beta   90.00
_cell.angle_gamma   90.00
#
_symmetry.space_group_name_H-M   'P 1'
#
loop_
_entity.id
_entity.type
_entity.pdbx_description
1 polymer ?
#
loop_
_entity_poly.entity_id
_entity_poly.type
_entity_poly.pdbx_seq_one_letter_code
_entity_poly.pdbx_strand_id
1 'polypeptide(L)'
;MYEEYLLRAFKNLFKSEKWNPEKEKSIYICPLLPPRDFGKQKSSTHMLYLCQSILLRTYSEFQEKQVRICETPEILKEHADKIGALILIDDFIGSGETALECLEYLNFVNVKTYIVALVAQEEGINNISSEGISVFTAVSRKKAITDVYPEEEAKEKIKKMIKISKQLQAPKGMQLGYASTESLVAMIKTPNNTFPVYWCECKENSHAPFVRKGNIKVIGSEKKCENQQNF
;
A
#
# COMPACT_ATOMS: atom_id res chain seq x y z
N MET A 1 -0.61 14.33 -9.38
CA MET A 1 -0.19 13.13 -10.17
C MET A 1 0.48 12.11 -9.24
N TYR A 2 0.60 10.81 -9.57
CA TYR A 2 1.24 9.80 -8.68
C TYR A 2 2.64 10.22 -8.21
N GLU A 3 3.47 10.70 -9.15
CA GLU A 3 4.83 11.20 -8.85
C GLU A 3 4.85 12.39 -7.89
N GLU A 4 3.89 13.31 -7.99
CA GLU A 4 3.78 14.46 -7.09
C GLU A 4 3.52 14.01 -5.65
N TYR A 5 2.60 13.05 -5.46
CA TYR A 5 2.36 12.46 -4.14
C TYR A 5 3.60 11.70 -3.66
N LEU A 6 4.29 10.98 -4.55
CA LEU A 6 5.51 10.26 -4.21
C LEU A 6 6.59 11.20 -3.68
N LEU A 7 6.86 12.29 -4.39
CA LEU A 7 7.82 13.32 -3.99
C LEU A 7 7.44 13.94 -2.65
N ARG A 8 6.14 14.21 -2.43
CA ARG A 8 5.66 14.74 -1.15
C ARG A 8 5.86 13.73 -0.01
N ALA A 9 5.60 12.45 -0.23
CA ALA A 9 5.80 11.41 0.77
C ALA A 9 7.29 11.24 1.13
N PHE A 10 8.19 11.21 0.15
CA PHE A 10 9.64 11.21 0.39
C PHE A 10 10.13 12.49 1.07
N LYS A 11 9.61 13.66 0.68
CA LYS A 11 9.90 14.92 1.38
C LYS A 11 9.52 14.84 2.86
N ASN A 12 8.38 14.23 3.18
CA ASN A 12 7.94 14.06 4.56
C ASN A 12 8.85 13.10 5.34
N LEU A 13 9.33 12.03 4.70
CA LEU A 13 10.34 11.13 5.26
C LEU A 13 11.64 11.88 5.57
N PHE A 14 12.28 12.48 4.56
CA PHE A 14 13.62 13.05 4.69
C PHE A 14 13.68 14.30 5.58
N LYS A 15 12.56 15.01 5.74
CA LYS A 15 12.46 16.13 6.71
C LYS A 15 12.17 15.69 8.14
N SER A 16 11.84 14.42 8.37
CA SER A 16 11.48 13.94 9.69
C SER A 16 12.72 13.71 10.55
N GLU A 17 12.66 14.08 11.82
CA GLU A 17 13.67 13.71 12.81
C GLU A 17 13.77 12.19 13.01
N LYS A 18 12.74 11.44 12.61
CA LYS A 18 12.75 9.97 12.64
C LYS A 18 13.63 9.37 11.55
N TRP A 19 13.94 10.13 10.48
CA TRP A 19 14.84 9.70 9.42
C TRP A 19 16.28 9.72 9.94
N ASN A 20 16.84 8.53 10.13
CA ASN A 20 18.17 8.35 10.69
C ASN A 20 18.79 7.06 10.12
N PRO A 21 19.19 7.06 8.83
CA PRO A 21 19.86 5.93 8.22
C PRO A 21 21.28 5.74 8.78
N GLU A 22 21.79 4.51 8.76
CA GLU A 22 23.18 4.22 9.10
C GLU A 22 24.14 4.82 8.05
N LYS A 23 25.03 5.73 8.46
CA LYS A 23 25.81 6.62 7.57
C LYS A 23 26.77 5.91 6.61
N GLU A 24 27.17 4.67 6.89
CA GLU A 24 28.16 3.92 6.09
C GLU A 24 27.52 2.83 5.20
N LYS A 25 26.19 2.68 5.26
CA LYS A 25 25.45 1.65 4.53
C LYS A 25 24.47 2.26 3.55
N SER A 26 23.99 1.45 2.62
CA SER A 26 23.06 1.92 1.58
C SER A 26 21.62 1.95 2.09
N ILE A 27 20.82 2.85 1.54
CA ILE A 27 19.37 2.89 1.70
C ILE A 27 18.77 1.89 0.71
N TYR A 28 17.91 0.99 1.18
CA TYR A 28 17.21 0.05 0.34
C TYR A 28 15.74 0.44 0.21
N ILE A 29 15.22 0.46 -1.01
CA ILE A 29 13.80 0.63 -1.30
C ILE A 29 13.26 -0.70 -1.81
N CYS A 30 12.22 -1.21 -1.18
CA CYS A 30 11.61 -2.50 -1.46
C CYS A 30 10.09 -2.34 -1.57
N PRO A 31 9.39 -3.12 -2.41
CA PRO A 31 7.94 -3.04 -2.44
C PRO A 31 7.39 -3.56 -1.11
N LEU A 32 6.36 -2.89 -0.60
CA LEU A 32 5.54 -3.42 0.48
C LEU A 32 4.74 -4.58 -0.12
N LEU A 33 5.25 -5.79 0.10
CA LEU A 33 4.72 -6.99 -0.51
C LEU A 33 4.84 -8.14 0.51
N PRO A 34 3.72 -8.69 0.99
CA PRO A 34 3.75 -9.83 1.89
C PRO A 34 3.95 -11.14 1.10
N PRO A 35 4.41 -12.24 1.76
CA PRO A 35 4.74 -13.50 1.08
C PRO A 35 3.63 -14.08 0.20
N ARG A 36 2.37 -13.96 0.65
CA ARG A 36 1.19 -14.41 -0.11
C ARG A 36 1.05 -13.75 -1.49
N ASP A 37 1.70 -12.62 -1.72
CA ASP A 37 1.64 -11.82 -2.94
C ASP A 37 2.94 -11.85 -3.78
N PHE A 38 3.94 -12.65 -3.39
CA PHE A 38 5.14 -12.82 -4.19
C PHE A 38 4.84 -13.34 -5.59
N GLY A 39 5.58 -12.82 -6.58
CA GLY A 39 5.37 -13.11 -8.00
C GLY A 39 4.09 -12.49 -8.61
N LYS A 40 3.25 -11.82 -7.83
CA LYS A 40 2.06 -11.12 -8.36
C LYS A 40 2.41 -9.68 -8.75
N GLN A 41 1.80 -9.20 -9.83
CA GLN A 41 1.88 -7.79 -10.21
C GLN A 41 1.02 -6.94 -9.26
N LYS A 42 1.65 -6.05 -8.48
CA LYS A 42 1.00 -5.19 -7.48
C LYS A 42 1.38 -3.73 -7.68
N SER A 43 0.60 -2.81 -7.15
CA SER A 43 0.90 -1.37 -7.24
C SER A 43 2.22 -1.01 -6.58
N SER A 44 2.57 -1.63 -5.44
CA SER A 44 3.89 -1.48 -4.80
C SER A 44 5.07 -1.75 -5.74
N THR A 45 4.98 -2.75 -6.64
CA THR A 45 6.01 -3.00 -7.66
C THR A 45 6.09 -1.90 -8.72
N HIS A 46 4.96 -1.28 -9.09
CA HIS A 46 4.96 -0.11 -9.98
C HIS A 46 5.57 1.12 -9.30
N MET A 47 5.33 1.30 -8.01
CA MET A 47 5.92 2.39 -7.23
C MET A 47 7.46 2.36 -7.25
N LEU A 48 8.09 1.19 -7.32
CA LEU A 48 9.55 1.07 -7.47
C LEU A 48 10.07 1.72 -8.75
N TYR A 49 9.32 1.59 -9.85
CA TYR A 49 9.69 2.24 -11.09
C TYR A 49 9.65 3.76 -10.95
N LEU A 50 8.61 4.30 -10.29
CA LEU A 50 8.51 5.73 -10.00
C LEU A 50 9.63 6.22 -9.08
N CYS A 51 10.17 5.37 -8.19
CA CYS A 51 11.33 5.69 -7.37
C CYS A 51 12.60 6.00 -8.18
N GLN A 52 12.66 5.62 -9.45
CA GLN A 52 13.80 5.88 -10.34
C GLN A 52 13.73 7.26 -11.02
N SER A 53 12.63 8.00 -10.78
CA SER A 53 12.38 9.33 -11.36
C SER A 53 13.55 10.30 -11.16
N ILE A 54 13.80 11.12 -12.19
CA ILE A 54 14.81 12.18 -12.15
C ILE A 54 14.55 13.19 -11.01
N LEU A 55 13.29 13.37 -10.61
CA LEU A 55 12.94 14.32 -9.56
C LEU A 55 13.37 13.82 -8.18
N LEU A 56 13.36 12.51 -7.93
CA LEU A 56 13.85 11.96 -6.67
C LEU A 56 15.37 12.11 -6.54
N ARG A 57 16.11 12.15 -7.66
CA ARG A 57 17.56 12.40 -7.68
C ARG A 57 17.94 13.81 -7.24
N THR A 58 16.97 14.71 -7.04
CA THR A 58 17.21 16.03 -6.46
C THR A 58 17.39 15.98 -4.94
N TYR A 59 16.94 14.91 -4.27
CA TYR A 59 17.22 14.67 -2.86
C TYR A 59 18.65 14.12 -2.69
N SER A 60 19.37 14.63 -1.68
CA SER A 60 20.73 14.19 -1.33
C SER A 60 20.84 12.69 -1.10
N GLU A 61 19.81 12.09 -0.52
CA GLU A 61 19.71 10.67 -0.21
C GLU A 61 19.73 9.80 -1.47
N PHE A 62 19.26 10.32 -2.61
CA PHE A 62 19.27 9.63 -3.90
C PHE A 62 20.53 9.93 -4.72
N GLN A 63 21.45 10.75 -4.21
CA GLN A 63 22.71 11.06 -4.87
C GLN A 63 23.78 9.99 -4.55
N GLU A 64 24.87 9.97 -5.32
CA GLU A 64 26.08 9.17 -5.04
C GLU A 64 25.87 7.65 -4.86
N LYS A 65 24.87 7.05 -5.52
CA LYS A 65 24.57 5.61 -5.47
C LYS A 65 24.20 5.08 -4.07
N GLN A 66 23.70 5.94 -3.18
CA GLN A 66 23.30 5.55 -1.82
C GLN A 66 22.02 4.71 -1.79
N VAL A 67 21.12 4.90 -2.76
CA VAL A 67 19.84 4.16 -2.85
C VAL A 67 19.96 2.94 -3.76
N ARG A 68 19.47 1.81 -3.27
CA ARG A 68 19.33 0.53 -4.00
C ARG A 68 17.86 0.13 -4.03
N ILE A 69 17.36 -0.23 -5.20
CA ILE A 69 15.98 -0.71 -5.36
C ILE A 69 16.01 -2.24 -5.42
N CYS A 70 15.25 -2.88 -4.54
CA CYS A 70 14.98 -4.31 -4.56
C CYS A 70 13.63 -4.56 -5.19
N GLU A 71 13.59 -5.39 -6.24
CA GLU A 71 12.35 -5.71 -6.95
C GLU A 71 11.40 -6.58 -6.13
N THR A 72 11.96 -7.39 -5.21
CA THR A 72 11.18 -8.25 -4.32
C THR A 72 11.79 -8.31 -2.91
N PRO A 73 10.98 -8.57 -1.87
CA PRO A 73 11.47 -8.69 -0.49
C PRO A 73 12.46 -9.83 -0.27
N GLU A 74 12.39 -10.90 -1.06
CA GLU A 74 13.28 -12.06 -0.93
C GLU A 74 14.76 -11.71 -1.14
N ILE A 75 15.03 -10.77 -2.06
CA ILE A 75 16.39 -10.33 -2.39
C ILE A 75 17.10 -9.71 -1.18
N LEU A 76 16.36 -9.12 -0.24
CA LEU A 76 16.94 -8.47 0.94
C LEU A 76 17.76 -9.43 1.81
N LYS A 77 17.48 -10.75 1.76
CA LYS A 77 18.22 -11.77 2.53
C LYS A 77 19.71 -11.78 2.18
N GLU A 78 20.05 -11.59 0.91
CA GLU A 78 21.43 -11.62 0.41
C GLU A 78 22.19 -10.30 0.66
N HIS A 79 21.48 -9.28 1.12
CA HIS A 79 21.98 -7.92 1.27
C HIS A 79 21.82 -7.37 2.68
N ALA A 80 21.30 -8.14 3.64
CA ALA A 80 20.88 -7.67 4.96
C ALA A 80 21.98 -6.92 5.72
N ASP A 81 23.24 -7.34 5.57
CA ASP A 81 24.43 -6.74 6.17
C ASP A 81 24.76 -5.34 5.62
N LYS A 82 24.32 -5.04 4.39
CA LYS A 82 24.61 -3.79 3.67
C LYS A 82 23.50 -2.74 3.80
N ILE A 83 22.40 -3.08 4.47
CA ILE A 83 21.24 -2.18 4.62
C ILE A 83 21.52 -1.23 5.78
N GLY A 84 21.47 0.08 5.52
CA GLY A 84 21.54 1.13 6.54
C GLY A 84 20.18 1.71 6.91
N ALA A 85 19.23 1.62 5.98
CA ALA A 85 17.82 1.87 6.20
C ALA A 85 17.00 1.11 5.15
N LEU A 86 15.82 0.65 5.53
CA LEU A 86 14.86 0.02 4.64
C LEU A 86 13.63 0.92 4.47
N ILE A 87 13.23 1.16 3.22
CA ILE A 87 12.01 1.87 2.87
C ILE A 87 11.10 0.89 2.13
N LEU A 88 9.97 0.56 2.74
CA LEU A 88 8.90 -0.19 2.10
C LEU A 88 7.97 0.78 1.38
N ILE A 89 7.60 0.48 0.14
CA ILE A 89 6.78 1.38 -0.67
C ILE A 89 5.50 0.75 -1.19
N ASP A 90 4.40 1.50 -1.11
CA ASP A 90 3.12 1.16 -1.74
C ASP A 90 2.42 2.41 -2.27
N ASP A 91 1.36 2.26 -3.07
CA ASP A 91 0.55 3.41 -3.46
C ASP A 91 -0.51 3.76 -2.41
N PHE A 92 -1.07 2.76 -1.73
CA PHE A 92 -2.12 2.95 -0.75
C PHE A 92 -2.00 2.04 0.48
N ILE A 93 -2.21 2.62 1.67
CA ILE A 93 -2.36 1.86 2.93
C ILE A 93 -3.78 2.02 3.46
N GLY A 94 -4.52 0.90 3.52
CA GLY A 94 -5.83 0.79 4.16
C GLY A 94 -5.72 0.50 5.66
N SER A 95 -6.07 -0.70 6.09
CA SER A 95 -6.03 -1.12 7.51
C SER A 95 -4.61 -1.35 8.07
N GLY A 96 -3.61 -1.44 7.21
CA GLY A 96 -2.22 -1.75 7.58
C GLY A 96 -1.87 -3.25 7.62
N GLU A 97 -2.84 -4.16 7.50
CA GLU A 97 -2.59 -5.62 7.58
C GLU A 97 -1.52 -6.13 6.60
N THR A 98 -1.55 -5.67 5.34
CA THR A 98 -0.54 -6.03 4.33
C THR A 98 0.86 -5.57 4.74
N ALA A 99 0.97 -4.41 5.38
CA ALA A 99 2.24 -3.88 5.87
C ALA A 99 2.77 -4.73 7.02
N LEU A 100 1.90 -5.07 7.97
CA LEU A 100 2.25 -5.88 9.14
C LEU A 100 2.73 -7.29 8.73
N GLU A 101 2.03 -7.96 7.80
CA GLU A 101 2.50 -9.26 7.28
C GLU A 101 3.84 -9.15 6.53
N CYS A 102 4.05 -8.07 5.79
CA CYS A 102 5.34 -7.82 5.12
C CYS A 102 6.46 -7.61 6.14
N LEU A 103 6.22 -6.83 7.20
CA LEU A 103 7.16 -6.60 8.28
C LEU A 103 7.49 -7.89 9.06
N GLU A 104 6.50 -8.73 9.32
CA GLU A 104 6.70 -10.05 9.94
C GLU A 104 7.65 -10.92 9.11
N TYR A 105 7.45 -10.97 7.79
CA TYR A 105 8.37 -11.68 6.89
C TYR A 105 9.79 -11.09 6.91
N LEU A 106 9.91 -9.77 7.04
CA LEU A 106 11.18 -9.04 7.01
C LEU A 106 11.88 -8.96 8.36
N ASN A 107 11.46 -9.76 9.36
CA ASN A 107 12.09 -9.80 10.68
C ASN A 107 13.60 -10.12 10.66
N PHE A 108 14.11 -10.70 9.58
CA PHE A 108 15.54 -10.96 9.37
C PHE A 108 16.33 -9.68 9.05
N VAL A 109 15.67 -8.58 8.69
CA VAL A 109 16.27 -7.28 8.45
C VAL A 109 16.21 -6.43 9.73
N ASN A 110 17.28 -6.45 10.52
CA ASN A 110 17.35 -5.71 11.78
C ASN A 110 17.91 -4.29 11.58
N VAL A 111 17.19 -3.45 10.82
CA VAL A 111 17.57 -2.05 10.55
C VAL A 111 16.38 -1.11 10.71
N LYS A 112 16.64 0.21 10.71
CA LYS A 112 15.55 1.18 10.69
C LYS A 112 14.72 1.02 9.43
N THR A 113 13.45 0.69 9.63
CA THR A 113 12.48 0.46 8.56
C THR A 113 11.42 1.57 8.57
N TYR A 114 11.13 2.08 7.38
CA TYR A 114 10.17 3.14 7.14
C TYR A 114 9.19 2.69 6.07
N ILE A 115 7.96 3.17 6.13
CA ILE A 115 6.97 2.93 5.08
C ILE A 115 6.66 4.24 4.39
N VAL A 116 6.68 4.25 3.06
CA VAL A 116 6.28 5.38 2.21
C VAL A 116 5.07 4.97 1.39
N ALA A 117 4.02 5.78 1.42
CA ALA A 117 2.83 5.58 0.59
C ALA A 117 2.32 6.91 0.00
N LEU A 118 1.52 6.84 -1.08
CA LEU A 118 0.91 8.06 -1.63
C LEU A 118 -0.25 8.52 -0.74
N VAL A 119 -1.12 7.58 -0.37
CA VAL A 119 -2.24 7.82 0.52
C VAL A 119 -2.28 6.73 1.58
N ALA A 120 -2.57 7.09 2.81
CA ALA A 120 -2.75 6.14 3.90
C ALA A 120 -3.93 6.54 4.76
N GLN A 121 -4.65 5.56 5.28
CA GLN A 121 -5.65 5.82 6.31
C GLN A 121 -5.03 5.96 7.69
N GLU A 122 -5.60 6.83 8.53
CA GLU A 122 -5.13 7.08 9.90
C GLU A 122 -5.14 5.80 10.73
N GLU A 123 -6.17 4.95 10.59
CA GLU A 123 -6.22 3.62 11.22
C GLU A 123 -5.01 2.76 10.83
N GLY A 124 -4.69 2.64 9.54
CA GLY A 124 -3.53 1.88 9.08
C GLY A 124 -2.20 2.47 9.55
N ILE A 125 -2.07 3.80 9.55
CA ILE A 125 -0.89 4.48 10.11
C ILE A 125 -0.72 4.12 11.59
N ASN A 126 -1.80 4.17 12.37
CA ASN A 126 -1.77 3.89 13.81
C ASN A 126 -1.42 2.42 14.09
N ASN A 127 -2.03 1.48 13.36
CA ASN A 127 -1.77 0.04 13.48
C ASN A 127 -0.32 -0.32 13.14
N ILE A 128 0.29 0.37 12.17
CA ILE A 128 1.71 0.15 11.83
C ILE A 128 2.61 0.84 12.87
N SER A 129 2.23 2.02 13.33
CA SER A 129 3.01 2.79 14.30
C SER A 129 3.05 2.15 15.68
N SER A 130 2.05 1.34 16.06
CA SER A 130 2.09 0.57 17.31
C SER A 130 3.20 -0.49 17.32
N GLU A 131 3.67 -0.94 16.16
CA GLU A 131 4.84 -1.82 16.01
C GLU A 131 6.17 -1.04 15.95
N GLY A 132 6.16 0.26 16.26
CA GLY A 132 7.35 1.11 16.24
C GLY A 132 7.83 1.52 14.84
N ILE A 133 7.07 1.21 13.79
CA ILE A 133 7.40 1.54 12.40
C ILE A 133 6.75 2.86 11.97
N SER A 134 7.52 3.75 11.35
CA SER A 134 7.00 5.06 10.91
C SER A 134 6.48 5.02 9.48
N VAL A 135 5.25 5.52 9.30
CA VAL A 135 4.59 5.66 8.00
C VAL A 135 4.63 7.12 7.54
N PHE A 136 5.11 7.35 6.32
CA PHE A 136 5.16 8.65 5.67
C PHE A 136 4.26 8.62 4.43
N THR A 137 3.28 9.51 4.42
CA THR A 137 2.32 9.61 3.32
C THR A 137 2.23 11.03 2.82
N ALA A 138 1.82 11.20 1.56
CA ALA A 138 1.50 12.51 1.00
C ALA A 138 0.14 13.00 1.49
N VAL A 139 -0.80 12.07 1.67
CA VAL A 139 -2.16 12.34 2.12
C VAL A 139 -2.57 11.32 3.18
N SER A 140 -2.98 11.83 4.34
CA SER A 140 -3.66 11.03 5.36
C SER A 140 -5.18 11.14 5.22
N ARG A 141 -5.91 10.06 5.47
CA ARG A 141 -7.37 10.02 5.40
C ARG A 141 -7.96 9.32 6.62
N LYS A 142 -9.00 9.92 7.18
CA LYS A 142 -9.88 9.30 8.17
C LYS A 142 -10.80 8.25 7.53
N LYS A 143 -11.44 7.41 8.34
CA LYS A 143 -12.64 6.68 7.91
C LYS A 143 -13.70 7.67 7.50
N ALA A 144 -14.36 7.43 6.38
CA ALA A 144 -15.28 8.40 5.80
C ALA A 144 -16.55 8.63 6.62
N ILE A 145 -16.95 7.65 7.45
CA ILE A 145 -18.15 7.76 8.28
C ILE A 145 -17.76 7.76 9.76
N THR A 146 -17.09 6.70 10.23
CA THR A 146 -16.84 6.47 11.66
C THR A 146 -16.06 7.60 12.34
N ASP A 147 -15.07 8.18 11.65
CA ASP A 147 -14.17 9.19 12.24
C ASP A 147 -14.63 10.64 11.98
N VAL A 148 -15.73 10.82 11.24
CA VAL A 148 -16.20 12.13 10.74
C VAL A 148 -17.52 12.54 11.38
N TYR A 149 -18.41 11.59 11.65
CA TYR A 149 -19.74 11.87 12.20
C TYR A 149 -19.84 11.48 13.69
N PRO A 150 -20.73 12.11 14.46
CA PRO A 150 -21.07 11.65 15.81
C PRO A 150 -21.55 10.19 15.79
N GLU A 151 -21.32 9.46 16.90
CA GLU A 151 -21.53 8.02 16.98
C GLU A 151 -22.91 7.55 16.48
N GLU A 152 -24.00 8.19 16.92
CA GLU A 152 -25.36 7.82 16.52
C GLU A 152 -25.62 8.05 15.02
N GLU A 153 -25.15 9.18 14.49
CA GLU A 153 -25.26 9.48 13.05
C GLU A 153 -24.38 8.54 12.21
N ALA A 154 -23.17 8.21 12.68
CA ALA A 154 -22.28 7.26 12.05
C ALA A 154 -22.94 5.88 11.97
N LYS A 155 -23.53 5.37 13.06
CA LYS A 155 -24.27 4.10 13.08
C LYS A 155 -25.37 4.06 12.01
N GLU A 156 -26.14 5.14 11.86
CA GLU A 156 -27.17 5.21 10.82
C GLU A 156 -26.60 5.20 9.40
N LYS A 157 -25.54 5.97 9.15
CA LYS A 157 -24.90 6.02 7.82
C LYS A 157 -24.23 4.71 7.46
N ILE A 158 -23.59 4.03 8.42
CA ILE A 158 -23.04 2.68 8.24
C ILE A 158 -24.13 1.70 7.86
N LYS A 159 -25.27 1.70 8.56
CA LYS A 159 -26.43 0.85 8.21
C LYS A 159 -26.92 1.12 6.78
N LYS A 160 -27.01 2.39 6.38
CA LYS A 160 -27.37 2.78 5.00
C LYS A 160 -26.33 2.27 3.99
N MET A 161 -25.03 2.42 4.29
CA MET A 161 -23.99 1.94 3.39
C MET A 161 -23.97 0.42 3.25
N ILE A 162 -24.18 -0.32 4.33
CA ILE A 162 -24.32 -1.77 4.27
C ILE A 162 -25.52 -2.16 3.40
N LYS A 163 -26.66 -1.44 3.50
CA LYS A 163 -27.84 -1.71 2.66
C LYS A 163 -27.53 -1.48 1.17
N ILE A 164 -26.84 -0.39 0.83
CA ILE A 164 -26.38 -0.11 -0.54
C ILE A 164 -25.47 -1.24 -1.02
N SER A 165 -24.45 -1.61 -0.25
CA SER A 165 -23.52 -2.68 -0.61
C SER A 165 -24.20 -4.04 -0.80
N LYS A 166 -25.26 -4.33 -0.03
CA LYS A 166 -26.08 -5.54 -0.22
C LYS A 166 -26.86 -5.52 -1.54
N GLN A 167 -27.45 -4.37 -1.91
CA GLN A 167 -28.12 -4.22 -3.20
C GLN A 167 -27.16 -4.38 -4.38
N LEU A 168 -25.92 -3.93 -4.21
CA LEU A 168 -24.84 -4.09 -5.18
C LEU A 168 -24.23 -5.50 -5.21
N GLN A 169 -24.70 -6.42 -4.35
CA GLN A 169 -24.13 -7.75 -4.21
C GLN A 169 -22.61 -7.73 -3.95
N ALA A 170 -22.16 -6.72 -3.18
CA ALA A 170 -20.75 -6.58 -2.84
C ALA A 170 -20.21 -7.85 -2.16
N PRO A 171 -18.94 -8.24 -2.39
CA PRO A 171 -18.35 -9.42 -1.77
C PRO A 171 -18.50 -9.42 -0.25
N LYS A 172 -18.70 -10.60 0.32
CA LYS A 172 -18.81 -10.77 1.78
C LYS A 172 -17.55 -10.21 2.47
N GLY A 173 -17.74 -9.40 3.50
CA GLY A 173 -16.65 -8.75 4.24
C GLY A 173 -16.14 -7.45 3.61
N MET A 174 -16.72 -7.01 2.49
CA MET A 174 -16.34 -5.75 1.84
C MET A 174 -17.45 -4.69 1.88
N GLN A 175 -18.51 -4.87 2.67
CA GLN A 175 -19.67 -3.97 2.66
C GLN A 175 -19.32 -2.50 2.97
N LEU A 176 -18.22 -2.29 3.71
CA LEU A 176 -17.67 -0.97 4.04
C LEU A 176 -16.26 -0.78 3.46
N GLY A 177 -15.88 -1.58 2.47
CA GLY A 177 -14.49 -1.78 2.07
C GLY A 177 -13.79 -2.89 2.87
N TYR A 178 -12.68 -3.41 2.35
CA TYR A 178 -11.86 -4.41 3.02
C TYR A 178 -11.50 -3.97 4.44
N ALA A 179 -11.63 -4.88 5.41
CA ALA A 179 -11.41 -4.61 6.85
C ALA A 179 -12.24 -3.44 7.42
N SER A 180 -13.40 -3.11 6.81
CA SER A 180 -14.25 -1.99 7.24
C SER A 180 -13.49 -0.67 7.37
N THR A 181 -12.62 -0.43 6.38
CA THR A 181 -11.77 0.75 6.29
C THR A 181 -12.53 2.01 5.91
N GLU A 182 -13.70 1.89 5.28
CA GLU A 182 -14.53 3.04 4.89
C GLU A 182 -13.76 4.05 4.02
N SER A 183 -12.87 3.58 3.15
CA SER A 183 -12.02 4.47 2.38
C SER A 183 -12.81 5.23 1.31
N LEU A 184 -12.37 6.46 1.07
CA LEU A 184 -12.78 7.27 -0.08
C LEU A 184 -11.54 7.66 -0.88
N VAL A 185 -11.05 6.70 -1.66
CA VAL A 185 -9.86 6.88 -2.49
C VAL A 185 -10.02 6.16 -3.82
N ALA A 186 -9.52 6.77 -4.89
CA ALA A 186 -9.34 6.15 -6.18
C ALA A 186 -7.85 6.19 -6.51
N MET A 187 -7.35 5.08 -7.04
CA MET A 187 -5.97 4.87 -7.46
C MET A 187 -5.98 4.44 -8.94
N ILE A 188 -4.83 4.13 -9.52
CA ILE A 188 -4.77 3.52 -10.88
C ILE A 188 -5.70 2.30 -10.95
N LYS A 189 -5.73 1.50 -9.88
CA LYS A 189 -6.78 0.51 -9.62
C LYS A 189 -7.41 0.79 -8.27
N THR A 190 -8.69 1.18 -8.25
CA THR A 190 -9.42 1.50 -7.01
C THR A 190 -9.23 0.42 -5.95
N PRO A 191 -8.70 0.74 -4.75
CA PRO A 191 -8.50 -0.23 -3.69
C PRO A 191 -9.84 -0.85 -3.26
N ASN A 192 -9.83 -2.13 -2.87
CA ASN A 192 -11.02 -2.78 -2.32
C ASN A 192 -11.37 -2.28 -0.90
N ASN A 193 -10.52 -1.47 -0.29
CA ASN A 193 -10.79 -0.67 0.91
C ASN A 193 -11.81 0.47 0.66
N THR A 194 -11.95 0.93 -0.59
CA THR A 194 -12.96 1.93 -0.93
C THR A 194 -14.36 1.31 -0.88
N PHE A 195 -15.40 2.08 -0.54
CA PHE A 195 -16.76 1.55 -0.51
C PHE A 195 -17.15 0.88 -1.85
N PRO A 196 -17.84 -0.28 -1.82
CA PRO A 196 -18.21 -1.02 -3.04
C PRO A 196 -19.00 -0.22 -4.06
N VAL A 197 -19.80 0.75 -3.64
CA VAL A 197 -20.57 1.64 -4.55
C VAL A 197 -19.70 2.31 -5.60
N TYR A 198 -18.40 2.47 -5.34
CA TYR A 198 -17.47 3.12 -6.24
C TYR A 198 -16.81 2.19 -7.27
N TRP A 199 -16.75 0.89 -7.02
CA TRP A 199 -15.94 -0.03 -7.86
C TRP A 199 -16.59 -1.37 -8.16
N CYS A 200 -17.60 -1.79 -7.39
CA CYS A 200 -18.26 -3.08 -7.52
C CYS A 200 -19.28 -3.03 -8.67
N GLU A 201 -19.18 -3.99 -9.57
CA GLU A 201 -20.10 -4.14 -10.68
C GLU A 201 -20.75 -5.53 -10.61
N CYS A 202 -22.06 -5.57 -10.84
CA CYS A 202 -22.86 -6.78 -10.95
C CYS A 202 -23.69 -6.74 -12.25
N LYS A 203 -24.47 -7.80 -12.54
CA LYS A 203 -25.30 -7.83 -13.76
C LYS A 203 -26.28 -6.65 -13.80
N GLU A 204 -26.81 -6.26 -12.65
CA GLU A 204 -27.77 -5.17 -12.49
C GLU A 204 -27.11 -3.79 -12.34
N ASN A 205 -25.80 -3.72 -12.08
CA ASN A 205 -25.03 -2.48 -12.00
C ASN A 205 -23.69 -2.64 -12.73
N SER A 206 -23.67 -2.31 -14.02
CA SER A 206 -22.53 -2.53 -14.92
C SER A 206 -21.59 -1.33 -15.09
N HIS A 207 -21.80 -0.23 -14.35
CA HIS A 207 -21.12 1.05 -14.57
C HIS A 207 -20.70 1.72 -13.25
N ALA A 208 -19.85 1.07 -12.47
CA ALA A 208 -19.29 1.72 -11.29
C ALA A 208 -18.39 2.91 -11.70
N PRO A 209 -18.37 4.03 -10.95
CA PRO A 209 -17.63 5.23 -11.35
C PRO A 209 -16.10 5.04 -11.37
N PHE A 210 -15.58 4.12 -10.55
CA PHE A 210 -14.15 3.85 -10.40
C PHE A 210 -13.89 2.34 -10.45
N VAL A 211 -14.21 1.72 -11.59
CA VAL A 211 -14.13 0.26 -11.81
C VAL A 211 -12.76 -0.33 -11.46
N ARG A 212 -12.78 -1.51 -10.84
CA ARG A 212 -11.56 -2.32 -10.57
C ARG A 212 -11.34 -3.42 -11.63
N LYS A 213 -12.11 -3.42 -12.72
CA LYS A 213 -12.09 -4.48 -13.75
C LYS A 213 -10.67 -4.73 -14.29
N GLY A 214 -10.31 -6.01 -14.37
CA GLY A 214 -9.17 -6.49 -15.16
C GLY A 214 -9.53 -6.68 -16.63
N ASN A 215 -10.33 -5.79 -17.21
CA ASN A 215 -10.66 -5.85 -18.65
C ASN A 215 -9.43 -5.56 -19.52
N ILE A 216 -8.42 -4.89 -18.97
CA ILE A 216 -7.07 -4.79 -19.53
C ILE A 216 -6.29 -6.05 -19.12
N LYS A 217 -6.01 -6.92 -20.10
CA LYS A 217 -5.20 -8.14 -19.92
C LYS A 217 -3.73 -7.85 -20.26
N VAL A 218 -2.82 -8.24 -19.37
CA VAL A 218 -1.38 -8.21 -19.61
C VAL A 218 -0.93 -9.61 -20.03
N ILE A 219 -0.44 -9.75 -21.27
CA ILE A 219 0.07 -11.02 -21.79
C ILE A 219 1.53 -11.17 -21.31
N GLY A 220 1.82 -12.21 -20.51
CA GLY A 220 3.17 -12.50 -19.98
C GLY A 220 3.24 -12.81 -18.48
N SER A 221 2.17 -12.58 -17.71
CA SER A 221 2.11 -12.85 -16.26
C SER A 221 1.56 -14.24 -15.91
N GLU A 222 1.19 -15.05 -16.90
CA GLU A 222 0.79 -16.44 -16.70
C GLU A 222 2.04 -17.31 -16.51
N LYS A 223 2.65 -17.26 -15.32
CA LYS A 223 3.42 -18.42 -14.87
C LYS A 223 2.42 -19.55 -14.68
N LYS A 224 2.46 -20.53 -15.59
CA LYS A 224 1.88 -21.85 -15.37
C LYS A 224 2.34 -22.33 -13.99
N CYS A 225 1.40 -22.46 -13.04
CA CYS A 225 1.57 -23.44 -11.96
C CYS A 225 1.45 -24.82 -12.60
N GLU A 226 2.49 -25.24 -13.31
CA GLU A 226 2.70 -26.65 -13.62
C GLU A 226 3.27 -27.32 -12.35
N ASN A 227 2.61 -28.41 -11.97
CA ASN A 227 2.98 -29.41 -10.97
C ASN A 227 2.52 -29.18 -9.51
N GLN A 228 1.22 -29.40 -9.30
CA GLN A 228 0.77 -30.27 -8.20
C GLN A 228 -0.04 -31.43 -8.77
N GLN A 229 0.68 -32.44 -9.27
CA GLN A 229 0.22 -33.82 -9.31
C GLN A 229 1.34 -34.68 -8.71
N ASN A 230 0.95 -35.62 -7.85
CA ASN A 230 1.74 -36.66 -7.16
C ASN A 230 2.40 -36.12 -5.86
N PHE A 231 2.05 -36.52 -4.64
CA PHE A 231 1.37 -37.70 -4.09
C PHE A 231 0.47 -37.30 -2.91
#